data_AF-A0A6I7P5Y5-F1
#
_entry.id   AF-A0A6I7P5Y5-F1
#
_cell.length_a   1.000
_cell.length_b   1.000
_cell.length_c   1.000
_cell.angle_alpha   90.00
_cell.angle_beta   90.00
_cell.angle_gamma   90.00
#
_symmetry.space_group_name_H-M   'P 1'
#
loop_
_entity.id
_entity.type
_entity.pdbx_description
1 polymer ?
#
loop_
_entity_poly.entity_id
_entity_poly.type
_entity_poly.pdbx_seq_one_letter_code
_entity_poly.pdbx_strand_id
1 'polypeptide(L)'
;MQRQSIALTLMAAALVWAAVPTSLSAQEYSSASAMHQLRAELVVVTELGRLMGFIVRMQTEVQPLALSREQAGQLWQITEEIRRTERMTPDRATAFLEKIEDQVLSAAQLMYTDQQFLTRDEKREPSDSPTPRGRTAGPGAEGETGGSSGIIATYAAGGPYNPLLDESRQIGQDFLELRELLRQRR
;
A
#
# COMPACT_ATOMS: atom_id res chain seq x y z
N MET A 1 -26.39 57.23 62.34
CA MET A 1 -27.69 56.58 62.06
C MET A 1 -28.05 56.88 60.62
N GLN A 2 -27.99 55.84 59.79
CA GLN A 2 -28.08 55.87 58.34
C GLN A 2 -29.54 55.54 57.95
N ARG A 3 -30.19 56.40 57.15
CA ARG A 3 -31.52 56.13 56.59
C ARG A 3 -31.45 56.11 55.08
N GLN A 4 -32.07 55.06 54.56
CA GLN A 4 -32.09 54.57 53.20
C GLN A 4 -32.85 55.52 52.27
N SER A 5 -32.49 55.51 50.99
CA SER A 5 -33.44 55.70 49.89
C SER A 5 -33.02 54.76 48.76
N ILE A 6 -33.88 53.78 48.54
CA ILE A 6 -33.90 52.80 47.46
C ILE A 6 -34.71 53.39 46.32
N ALA A 7 -34.27 53.19 45.08
CA ALA A 7 -35.02 53.10 43.80
C ALA A 7 -34.19 53.75 42.66
N LEU A 8 -34.12 53.26 41.44
CA LEU A 8 -34.59 52.04 40.79
C LEU A 8 -33.80 51.93 39.45
N THR A 9 -33.35 50.73 39.13
CA THR A 9 -33.28 50.06 37.80
C THR A 9 -33.25 50.89 36.51
N LEU A 10 -32.21 50.68 35.70
CA LEU A 10 -32.36 50.51 34.25
C LEU A 10 -31.43 49.38 33.76
N MET A 11 -32.06 48.31 33.27
CA MET A 11 -31.44 47.15 32.62
C MET A 11 -30.73 47.58 31.35
N ALA A 12 -29.46 47.17 31.19
CA ALA A 12 -28.82 47.07 29.89
C ALA A 12 -28.70 45.58 29.55
N ALA A 13 -29.59 45.12 28.67
CA ALA A 13 -29.47 43.83 28.00
C ALA A 13 -28.38 43.94 26.93
N ALA A 14 -27.25 43.27 27.13
CA ALA A 14 -26.25 43.06 26.09
C ALA A 14 -26.33 41.58 25.65
N LEU A 15 -27.05 41.38 24.56
CA LEU A 15 -27.14 40.12 23.84
C LEU A 15 -25.78 39.84 23.17
N VAL A 16 -24.94 39.01 23.80
CA VAL A 16 -23.71 38.53 23.16
C VAL A 16 -24.09 37.42 22.19
N TRP A 17 -24.20 37.77 20.91
CA TRP A 17 -24.17 36.82 19.81
C TRP A 17 -22.78 36.15 19.79
N ALA A 18 -22.69 34.96 20.39
CA ALA A 18 -21.54 34.10 20.22
C ALA A 18 -21.57 33.56 18.78
N ALA A 19 -20.79 34.18 17.90
CA ALA A 19 -20.51 33.63 16.58
C ALA A 19 -19.82 32.27 16.75
N VAL A 20 -20.51 31.21 16.34
CA VAL A 20 -19.92 29.87 16.22
C VAL A 20 -19.07 29.87 14.95
N PRO A 21 -17.73 29.73 15.01
CA PRO A 21 -16.97 29.49 13.80
C PRO A 21 -17.25 28.06 13.33
N THR A 22 -18.06 27.92 12.28
CA THR A 22 -18.17 26.69 11.49
C THR A 22 -16.89 26.50 10.68
N SER A 23 -15.84 25.96 11.31
CA SER A 23 -14.54 25.70 10.68
C SER A 23 -14.15 24.21 10.76
N LEU A 24 -15.08 23.31 10.42
CA LEU A 24 -14.83 21.85 10.45
C LEU A 24 -14.46 21.24 9.10
N SER A 25 -14.49 21.99 7.99
CA SER A 25 -14.42 21.41 6.64
C SER A 25 -13.06 21.52 5.94
N ALA A 26 -12.04 22.14 6.51
CA ALA A 26 -10.73 22.31 5.83
C ALA A 26 -9.70 21.21 6.17
N GLN A 27 -9.82 20.57 7.34
CA GLN A 27 -8.84 19.59 7.81
C GLN A 27 -9.04 18.20 7.19
N GLU A 28 -10.28 17.81 6.89
CA GLU A 28 -10.60 16.50 6.31
C GLU A 28 -10.09 16.35 4.86
N TYR A 29 -10.22 17.39 4.03
CA TYR A 29 -9.74 17.33 2.64
C TYR A 29 -8.22 17.20 2.52
N SER A 30 -7.46 17.87 3.39
CA SER A 30 -5.99 17.74 3.44
C SER A 30 -5.55 16.33 3.87
N SER A 31 -6.28 15.71 4.81
CA SER A 31 -5.96 14.36 5.29
C SER A 31 -6.25 13.28 4.23
N ALA A 32 -7.34 13.43 3.47
CA ALA A 32 -7.67 12.51 2.39
C ALA A 32 -6.63 12.58 1.26
N SER A 33 -6.26 13.79 0.82
CA SER A 33 -5.24 13.99 -0.21
C SER A 33 -3.88 13.40 0.19
N ALA A 34 -3.44 13.61 1.44
CA ALA A 34 -2.20 13.03 1.95
C ALA A 34 -2.22 11.49 1.95
N MET A 35 -3.35 10.87 2.34
CA MET A 35 -3.49 9.41 2.28
C MET A 35 -3.53 8.85 0.85
N HIS A 36 -4.05 9.62 -0.10
CA HIS A 36 -4.00 9.25 -1.53
C HIS A 36 -2.57 9.31 -2.09
N GLN A 37 -1.81 10.35 -1.75
CA GLN A 37 -0.41 10.46 -2.14
C GLN A 37 0.43 9.34 -1.54
N LEU A 38 0.23 9.05 -0.25
CA LEU A 38 0.91 7.95 0.43
C LEU A 38 0.60 6.59 -0.20
N ARG A 39 -0.64 6.37 -0.64
CA ARG A 39 -1.01 5.17 -1.41
C ARG A 39 -0.22 5.08 -2.71
N ALA A 40 -0.14 6.17 -3.46
CA ALA A 40 0.60 6.23 -4.72
C ALA A 40 2.09 5.92 -4.50
N GLU A 41 2.70 6.49 -3.46
CA GLU A 41 4.10 6.22 -3.11
C GLU A 41 4.34 4.76 -2.72
N LEU A 42 3.39 4.11 -2.05
CA LEU A 42 3.49 2.70 -1.64
C LEU A 42 3.20 1.72 -2.78
N VAL A 43 2.82 2.18 -3.99
CA VAL A 43 2.60 1.30 -5.14
C VAL A 43 3.85 0.49 -5.44
N VAL A 44 5.04 1.10 -5.42
CA VAL A 44 6.31 0.42 -5.70
C VAL A 44 6.61 -0.72 -4.73
N VAL A 45 6.18 -0.62 -3.48
CA VAL A 45 6.29 -1.72 -2.49
C VAL A 45 5.42 -2.89 -2.91
N THR A 46 4.23 -2.61 -3.46
CA THR A 46 3.37 -3.67 -3.99
C THR A 46 3.90 -4.25 -5.30
N GLU A 47 4.57 -3.45 -6.13
CA GLU A 47 5.20 -3.91 -7.37
C GLU A 47 6.37 -4.86 -7.10
N LEU A 48 7.22 -4.56 -6.11
CA LEU A 48 8.27 -5.47 -5.68
C LEU A 48 7.74 -6.86 -5.35
N GLY A 49 6.68 -6.95 -4.55
CA GLY A 49 6.13 -8.26 -4.22
C GLY A 49 5.37 -8.91 -5.39
N ARG A 50 4.79 -8.14 -6.32
CA ARG A 50 4.25 -8.71 -7.57
C ARG A 50 5.34 -9.31 -8.43
N LEU A 51 6.47 -8.62 -8.59
CA LEU A 51 7.62 -9.14 -9.31
C LEU A 51 8.05 -10.50 -8.73
N MET A 52 8.05 -10.63 -7.40
CA MET A 52 8.35 -11.90 -6.74
C MET A 52 7.35 -13.00 -7.07
N GLY A 53 6.05 -12.71 -7.07
CA GLY A 53 5.03 -13.65 -7.54
C GLY A 53 5.20 -14.03 -9.01
N PHE A 54 5.59 -13.08 -9.87
CA PHE A 54 5.90 -13.39 -11.27
C PHE A 54 7.14 -14.26 -11.42
N ILE A 55 8.17 -14.07 -10.59
CA ILE A 55 9.35 -14.94 -10.58
C ILE A 55 8.94 -16.36 -10.16
N VAL A 56 8.12 -16.52 -9.11
CA VAL A 56 7.57 -17.83 -8.70
C VAL A 56 6.87 -18.50 -9.89
N ARG A 57 5.95 -17.78 -10.53
CA ARG A 57 5.20 -18.27 -11.70
C ARG A 57 6.11 -18.65 -12.86
N MET A 58 7.11 -17.82 -13.15
CA MET A 58 8.11 -18.10 -14.18
C MET A 58 8.85 -19.40 -13.90
N GLN A 59 9.20 -19.67 -12.63
CA GLN A 59 9.89 -20.91 -12.23
C GLN A 59 9.03 -22.16 -12.35
N THR A 60 7.71 -22.05 -12.16
CA THR A 60 6.79 -23.20 -12.15
C THR A 60 6.15 -23.46 -13.51
N GLU A 61 5.87 -22.42 -14.29
CA GLU A 61 5.13 -22.52 -15.55
C GLU A 61 6.01 -22.45 -16.80
N VAL A 62 7.19 -21.83 -16.73
CA VAL A 62 8.02 -21.54 -17.91
C VAL A 62 9.44 -22.07 -17.74
N GLN A 63 9.61 -23.39 -17.85
CA GLN A 63 10.90 -24.07 -17.66
C GLN A 63 12.09 -23.45 -18.40
N PRO A 64 11.98 -23.00 -19.67
CA PRO A 64 13.11 -22.36 -20.37
C PRO A 64 13.60 -21.06 -19.72
N LEU A 65 12.78 -20.41 -18.89
CA LEU A 65 13.10 -19.18 -18.16
C LEU A 65 13.44 -19.44 -16.68
N ALA A 66 13.67 -20.70 -16.30
CA ALA A 66 14.11 -21.05 -14.96
C ALA A 66 15.38 -20.27 -14.57
N LEU A 67 15.45 -19.80 -13.32
CA LEU A 67 16.63 -19.16 -12.77
C LEU A 67 17.80 -20.14 -12.79
N SER A 68 18.95 -19.67 -13.25
CA SER A 68 20.21 -20.37 -13.03
C SER A 68 20.55 -20.41 -11.54
N ARG A 69 21.51 -21.27 -11.17
CA ARG A 69 21.97 -21.40 -9.79
C ARG A 69 22.55 -20.09 -9.23
N GLU A 70 23.28 -19.35 -10.07
CA GLU A 70 23.86 -18.07 -9.72
C GLU A 70 22.78 -17.02 -9.44
N GLN A 71 21.81 -16.89 -10.37
CA GLN A 71 20.66 -16.00 -10.20
C GLN A 71 19.86 -16.34 -8.94
N ALA A 72 19.62 -17.63 -8.68
CA ALA A 72 18.94 -18.08 -7.46
C ALA A 72 19.72 -17.72 -6.18
N GLY A 73 21.05 -17.81 -6.22
CA GLY A 73 21.91 -17.39 -5.11
C GLY A 73 21.84 -15.88 -4.84
N GLN A 74 21.90 -15.06 -5.89
CA GLN A 74 21.76 -13.60 -5.79
C GLN A 74 20.37 -13.20 -5.29
N LEU A 75 19.32 -13.79 -5.85
CA LEU A 75 17.94 -13.51 -5.44
C LEU A 75 17.70 -13.93 -3.99
N TRP A 76 18.28 -15.06 -3.56
CA TRP A 76 18.22 -15.47 -2.15
C TRP A 76 18.79 -14.41 -1.22
N GLN A 77 19.95 -13.81 -1.55
CA GLN A 77 20.54 -12.73 -0.75
C GLN A 77 19.59 -11.54 -0.64
N ILE A 78 18.98 -11.12 -1.75
CA ILE A 78 17.99 -10.04 -1.78
C ILE A 78 16.78 -10.38 -0.89
N THR A 79 16.25 -11.60 -0.96
CA THR A 79 15.13 -12.00 -0.10
C THR A 79 15.50 -12.01 1.39
N GLU A 80 16.75 -12.32 1.75
CA GLU A 80 17.20 -12.22 3.14
C GLU A 80 17.35 -10.76 3.61
N GLU A 81 17.78 -9.85 2.73
CA GLU A 81 17.81 -8.42 3.02
C GLU A 81 16.39 -7.86 3.24
N ILE A 82 15.44 -8.24 2.37
CA ILE A 82 14.01 -7.88 2.51
C ILE A 82 13.45 -8.42 3.82
N ARG A 83 13.76 -9.68 4.18
CA ARG A 83 13.29 -10.28 5.44
C ARG A 83 13.79 -9.56 6.68
N ARG A 84 14.99 -8.98 6.62
CA ARG A 84 15.57 -8.19 7.72
C ARG A 84 15.09 -6.74 7.72
N THR A 85 14.37 -6.32 6.70
CA THR A 85 13.82 -4.97 6.57
C THR A 85 12.48 -4.88 7.30
N GLU A 86 12.50 -4.34 8.52
CA GLU A 86 11.28 -4.14 9.32
C GLU A 86 10.33 -3.09 8.70
N ARG A 87 10.92 -2.05 8.10
CA ARG A 87 10.21 -0.98 7.40
C ARG A 87 10.66 -0.87 5.96
N MET A 88 9.82 -1.37 5.05
CA MET A 88 9.95 -1.25 3.61
C MET A 88 9.45 0.12 3.16
N THR A 89 10.38 1.01 2.83
CA THR A 89 10.08 2.31 2.23
C THR A 89 10.01 2.22 0.71
N PRO A 90 9.39 3.20 0.02
CA PRO A 90 9.40 3.29 -1.43
C PRO A 90 10.81 3.22 -2.02
N ASP A 91 11.73 4.07 -1.56
CA ASP A 91 13.13 4.08 -2.05
C ASP A 91 13.82 2.72 -1.92
N ARG A 92 13.53 2.00 -0.83
CA ARG A 92 14.14 0.69 -0.60
C ARG A 92 13.52 -0.38 -1.48
N ALA A 93 12.22 -0.31 -1.73
CA ALA A 93 11.55 -1.18 -2.67
C ALA A 93 12.05 -0.93 -4.11
N THR A 94 12.20 0.33 -4.51
CA THR A 94 12.82 0.71 -5.80
C THR A 94 14.22 0.12 -5.93
N ALA A 95 15.08 0.30 -4.91
CA ALA A 95 16.43 -0.24 -4.95
C ALA A 95 16.47 -1.77 -5.07
N PHE A 96 15.49 -2.48 -4.46
CA PHE A 96 15.39 -3.93 -4.63
C PHE A 96 14.87 -4.33 -6.02
N LEU A 97 13.91 -3.61 -6.57
CA LEU A 97 13.44 -3.82 -7.95
C LEU A 97 14.59 -3.66 -8.94
N GLU A 98 15.28 -2.51 -8.92
CA GLU A 98 16.42 -2.22 -9.79
C GLU A 98 17.51 -3.28 -9.66
N LYS A 99 17.86 -3.68 -8.43
CA LYS A 99 18.86 -4.75 -8.20
C LYS A 99 18.43 -6.08 -8.81
N ILE A 100 17.16 -6.46 -8.71
CA ILE A 100 16.65 -7.69 -9.32
C ILE A 100 16.69 -7.57 -10.85
N GLU A 101 16.24 -6.45 -11.40
CA GLU A 101 16.12 -6.25 -12.83
C GLU A 101 17.48 -6.15 -13.53
N ASP A 102 18.41 -5.37 -12.97
CA ASP A 102 19.71 -5.11 -13.59
C ASP A 102 20.74 -6.22 -13.37
N GLN A 103 20.66 -6.93 -12.24
CA GLN A 103 21.73 -7.82 -11.80
C GLN A 103 21.33 -9.29 -11.73
N VAL A 104 20.04 -9.59 -11.61
CA VAL A 104 19.56 -10.97 -11.40
C VAL A 104 18.87 -11.49 -12.64
N LEU A 105 17.87 -10.77 -13.16
CA LEU A 105 17.07 -11.27 -14.27
C LEU A 105 17.80 -11.08 -15.60
N SER A 106 17.70 -12.09 -16.47
CA SER A 106 18.12 -11.95 -17.86
C SER A 106 17.08 -11.20 -18.68
N ALA A 107 17.46 -10.67 -19.84
CA ALA A 107 16.55 -9.97 -20.74
C ALA A 107 15.26 -10.76 -21.07
N ALA A 108 15.36 -12.07 -21.29
CA ALA A 108 14.19 -12.91 -21.59
C ALA A 108 13.25 -13.06 -20.37
N GLN A 109 13.81 -13.10 -19.16
CA GLN A 109 13.04 -13.16 -17.91
C GLN A 109 12.37 -11.82 -17.62
N LEU A 110 13.08 -10.70 -17.87
CA LEU A 110 12.53 -9.35 -17.79
C LEU A 110 11.33 -9.17 -18.74
N MET A 111 11.49 -9.55 -20.01
CA MET A 111 10.38 -9.49 -20.96
C MET A 111 9.15 -10.28 -20.49
N TYR A 112 9.36 -11.44 -19.86
CA TYR A 112 8.27 -12.20 -19.28
C TYR A 112 7.59 -11.46 -18.12
N THR A 113 8.36 -10.91 -17.18
CA THR A 113 7.81 -10.18 -16.03
C THR A 113 7.08 -8.91 -16.48
N ASP A 114 7.62 -8.18 -17.44
CA ASP A 114 6.99 -6.98 -18.03
C ASP A 114 5.65 -7.32 -18.68
N GLN A 115 5.59 -8.42 -19.42
CA GLN A 115 4.33 -8.90 -20.00
C GLN A 115 3.29 -9.24 -18.92
N GLN A 116 3.71 -9.80 -17.77
CA GLN A 116 2.80 -10.07 -16.67
C GLN A 116 2.27 -8.78 -16.02
N PHE A 117 3.12 -7.75 -15.88
CA PHE A 117 2.67 -6.42 -15.42
C PHE A 117 1.64 -5.81 -16.37
N LEU A 118 1.93 -5.77 -17.68
CA LEU A 118 1.00 -5.25 -18.69
C LEU A 118 -0.34 -5.99 -18.70
N THR A 119 -0.31 -7.33 -18.70
CA THR A 119 -1.53 -8.16 -18.68
C THR A 119 -2.40 -7.87 -17.44
N ARG A 120 -1.78 -7.47 -16.33
CA ARG A 120 -2.50 -7.12 -15.11
C ARG A 120 -3.12 -5.73 -15.20
N ASP A 121 -2.38 -4.75 -15.72
CA ASP A 121 -2.87 -3.38 -15.83
C ASP A 121 -4.01 -3.28 -16.84
N GLU A 122 -3.95 -4.03 -17.94
CA GLU A 122 -5.07 -4.20 -18.88
C GLU A 122 -6.34 -4.75 -18.22
N LYS A 123 -6.20 -5.64 -17.21
CA LYS A 123 -7.34 -6.17 -16.45
C LYS A 123 -7.90 -5.20 -15.41
N ARG A 124 -7.18 -4.12 -15.10
CA ARG A 124 -7.57 -3.11 -14.11
C ARG A 124 -8.24 -1.88 -14.69
N GLU A 125 -8.07 -1.60 -15.97
CA GLU A 125 -8.83 -0.56 -16.68
C GLU A 125 -10.34 -0.80 -16.48
N PRO A 126 -11.05 0.01 -15.68
CA PRO A 126 -12.48 -0.12 -15.53
C PRO A 126 -13.14 0.44 -16.78
N SER A 127 -14.09 -0.30 -17.34
CA SER A 127 -15.08 0.27 -18.24
C SER A 127 -15.72 1.49 -17.58
N ASP A 128 -15.49 2.68 -18.11
CA ASP A 128 -16.15 3.93 -17.73
C ASP A 128 -17.66 3.77 -17.85
N SER A 129 -18.35 3.47 -16.75
CA SER A 129 -19.81 3.54 -16.66
C SER A 129 -20.25 3.76 -15.22
N PRO A 130 -21.01 4.84 -14.92
CA PRO A 130 -21.49 5.12 -13.58
C PRO A 130 -22.61 4.13 -13.19
N THR A 131 -22.53 3.64 -11.96
CA THR A 131 -23.29 2.52 -11.37
C THR A 131 -24.81 2.77 -11.22
N PRO A 132 -25.59 1.71 -10.96
CA PRO A 132 -26.34 1.72 -9.71
C PRO A 132 -26.30 0.40 -8.92
N ARG A 133 -25.88 0.52 -7.66
CA ARG A 133 -26.32 -0.19 -6.44
C ARG A 133 -27.09 -1.51 -6.66
N GLY A 134 -26.43 -2.66 -6.51
CA GLY A 134 -27.09 -3.97 -6.58
C GLY A 134 -26.21 -5.15 -6.15
N ARG A 135 -26.54 -5.68 -4.98
CA ARG A 135 -26.17 -6.97 -4.37
C ARG A 135 -25.85 -8.10 -5.38
N THR A 136 -24.64 -8.67 -5.33
CA THR A 136 -24.27 -10.12 -5.34
C THR A 136 -22.75 -10.25 -5.46
N ALA A 137 -22.07 -10.55 -4.35
CA ALA A 137 -20.66 -10.92 -4.35
C ALA A 137 -20.52 -12.37 -4.83
N GLY A 138 -19.93 -12.56 -6.01
CA GLY A 138 -19.36 -13.83 -6.45
C GLY A 138 -17.94 -14.01 -5.91
N PRO A 139 -17.43 -15.25 -5.79
CA PRO A 139 -16.07 -15.49 -5.32
C PRO A 139 -15.10 -15.12 -6.45
N GLY A 140 -14.36 -14.03 -6.30
CA GLY A 140 -13.39 -13.57 -7.29
C GLY A 140 -13.09 -12.07 -7.32
N ALA A 141 -13.72 -11.27 -6.44
CA ALA A 141 -13.35 -9.86 -6.30
C ALA A 141 -12.12 -9.72 -5.40
N GLU A 142 -10.97 -9.37 -5.99
CA GLU A 142 -9.79 -8.90 -5.27
C GLU A 142 -10.23 -7.79 -4.29
N GLY A 143 -10.09 -8.07 -3.00
CA GLY A 143 -10.59 -7.24 -1.91
C GLY A 143 -9.82 -5.94 -1.77
N GLU A 144 -10.23 -4.92 -2.51
CA GLU A 144 -9.74 -3.55 -2.36
C GLU A 144 -10.82 -2.64 -1.79
N THR A 145 -11.28 -2.86 -0.56
CA THR A 145 -12.00 -1.80 0.20
C THR A 145 -12.02 -1.92 1.73
N GLY A 146 -11.36 -2.92 2.34
CA GLY A 146 -11.45 -3.12 3.80
C GLY A 146 -10.13 -3.05 4.58
N GLY A 147 -9.07 -3.69 4.08
CA GLY A 147 -7.81 -3.89 4.84
C GLY A 147 -6.66 -2.92 4.51
N SER A 148 -6.69 -2.28 3.35
CA SER A 148 -5.59 -1.42 2.87
C SER A 148 -5.39 -0.18 3.74
N SER A 149 -6.49 0.47 4.19
CA SER A 149 -6.42 1.71 4.98
C SER A 149 -5.69 1.55 6.32
N GLY A 150 -5.84 0.41 7.01
CA GLY A 150 -5.21 0.19 8.32
C GLY A 150 -3.68 0.07 8.22
N ILE A 151 -3.19 -0.60 7.18
CA ILE A 151 -1.75 -0.80 6.97
C ILE A 151 -1.07 0.51 6.52
N ILE A 152 -1.73 1.28 5.65
CA ILE A 152 -1.23 2.59 5.22
C ILE A 152 -1.23 3.56 6.41
N ALA A 153 -2.22 3.49 7.31
CA ALA A 153 -2.22 4.27 8.54
C ALA A 153 -1.03 3.91 9.46
N THR A 154 -0.68 2.63 9.58
CA THR A 154 0.54 2.20 10.31
C THR A 154 1.81 2.75 9.66
N TYR A 155 1.89 2.75 8.32
CA TYR A 155 3.00 3.36 7.61
C TYR A 155 3.06 4.87 7.86
N ALA A 156 1.94 5.58 7.77
CA ALA A 156 1.82 7.01 8.05
C ALA A 156 2.21 7.36 9.49
N ALA A 157 1.92 6.49 10.45
CA ALA A 157 2.29 6.63 11.86
C ALA A 157 3.78 6.35 12.15
N GLY A 158 4.57 5.97 11.15
CA GLY A 158 6.01 5.71 11.30
C GLY A 158 6.38 4.34 11.89
N GLY A 159 5.41 3.42 12.03
CA GLY A 159 5.64 2.09 12.62
C GLY A 159 6.34 1.07 11.70
N PRO A 160 6.53 -0.18 12.15
CA PRO A 160 6.94 -1.27 11.28
C PRO A 160 5.99 -1.44 10.10
N TYR A 161 6.52 -1.66 8.90
CA TYR A 161 5.71 -1.87 7.70
C TYR A 161 6.53 -2.65 6.68
N ASN A 162 6.21 -3.92 6.51
CA ASN A 162 6.72 -4.70 5.39
C ASN A 162 5.66 -5.70 4.94
N PRO A 163 4.85 -5.36 3.92
CA PRO A 163 3.75 -6.22 3.49
C PRO A 163 4.24 -7.54 2.87
N LEU A 164 5.50 -7.64 2.44
CA LEU A 164 6.08 -8.89 1.96
C LEU A 164 6.29 -9.91 3.10
N LEU A 165 6.23 -9.48 4.35
CA LEU A 165 6.32 -10.36 5.53
C LEU A 165 4.95 -10.74 6.09
N ASP A 166 3.87 -10.22 5.52
CA ASP A 166 2.51 -10.52 5.94
C ASP A 166 1.97 -11.73 5.17
N GLU A 167 2.19 -12.92 5.72
CA GLU A 167 1.74 -14.21 5.14
C GLU A 167 0.21 -14.34 5.04
N SER A 168 -0.55 -13.44 5.68
CA SER A 168 -2.02 -13.39 5.51
C SER A 168 -2.44 -12.83 4.15
N ARG A 169 -1.51 -12.23 3.39
CA ARG A 169 -1.74 -11.60 2.10
C ARG A 169 -1.00 -12.35 1.00
N GLN A 170 -1.56 -12.30 -0.21
CA GLN A 170 -0.95 -12.93 -1.39
C GLN A 170 0.52 -12.52 -1.59
N ILE A 171 0.81 -11.22 -1.46
CA ILE A 171 2.17 -10.70 -1.61
C ILE A 171 3.19 -11.31 -0.63
N GLY A 172 2.76 -11.63 0.60
CA GLY A 172 3.61 -12.31 1.58
C GLY A 172 3.70 -13.82 1.35
N GLN A 173 2.63 -14.43 0.83
CA GLN A 173 2.63 -15.84 0.41
C GLN A 173 3.57 -16.06 -0.77
N ASP A 174 3.49 -15.21 -1.80
CA ASP A 174 4.38 -15.23 -2.96
C ASP A 174 5.84 -15.06 -2.54
N PHE A 175 6.11 -14.16 -1.59
CA PHE A 175 7.45 -13.97 -1.04
C PHE A 175 7.96 -15.23 -0.31
N LEU A 176 7.13 -15.84 0.52
CA LEU A 176 7.47 -17.06 1.23
C LEU A 176 7.75 -18.22 0.26
N GLU A 177 6.89 -18.39 -0.74
CA GLU A 177 7.03 -19.41 -1.77
C GLU A 177 8.32 -19.22 -2.57
N LEU A 178 8.62 -17.99 -3.00
CA LEU A 178 9.86 -17.68 -3.68
C LEU A 178 11.07 -18.08 -2.84
N ARG A 179 11.09 -17.73 -1.55
CA ARG A 179 12.17 -18.11 -0.65
C ARG A 179 12.33 -19.61 -0.55
N GLU A 180 11.24 -20.36 -0.44
CA GLU A 180 11.31 -21.82 -0.38
C GLU A 180 11.86 -22.43 -1.68
N LEU A 181 11.42 -21.95 -2.85
CA LEU A 181 11.97 -22.35 -4.14
C LEU A 181 13.47 -22.07 -4.25
N LEU A 182 13.91 -20.88 -3.82
CA LEU A 182 15.32 -20.49 -3.85
C LEU A 182 16.16 -21.32 -2.88
N ARG A 183 15.63 -21.65 -1.71
CA ARG A 183 16.31 -22.51 -0.72
C ARG A 183 16.62 -23.90 -1.28
N GLN A 184 15.74 -24.43 -2.14
CA GLN A 184 15.91 -25.75 -2.76
C GLN A 184 16.88 -25.73 -3.96
N ARG A 185 17.07 -24.58 -4.60
CA ARG A 185 17.85 -24.44 -5.85
C ARG A 185 19.29 -23.97 -5.67
N ARG A 186 19.66 -23.46 -4.49
CA ARG A 186 21.03 -23.06 -4.18
C ARG A 186 21.93 -24.25 -3.87
#